data_AF-A0AA39LIL1-F1
#
_entry.id   AF-A0AA39LIL1-F1
#
_cell.length_a   1.000
_cell.length_b   1.000
_cell.length_c   1.000
_cell.angle_alpha   90.00
_cell.angle_beta   90.00
_cell.angle_gamma   90.00
#
_symmetry.space_group_name_H-M   'P 1'
#
loop_
_entity.id
_entity.type
_entity.pdbx_description
1 polymer ?
#
loop_
_entity_poly.entity_id
_entity_poly.type
_entity_poly.pdbx_seq_one_letter_code
_entity_poly.pdbx_strand_id
1 'polypeptide(L)'
;MWIWCFRIQLFLGCLGFVNAFKDSSLLPDLIESSGKKCWGYEKGCSFENSYSKDRLRCHKPSRWPSARTKEDQMNAFFDQADFGYVRQRMESMQPICSSNRESGAFLECTDHLRFCRGRNILFDFKSLNAKRSKRYRDDVIHEGEVGGDCDSFDKELLRKRSDEKSYLQSWGHELTNFESSSEYAVTDKNCDIIYERPTILFKLDASVNMYHHFCDFINLFASQFINGTFNDDVDIVWWETHSTGYQDRYFGATWKAFSKHAPHELISLDQKRVCFRNVMFPLLARQRFGLYYNMPLIDGCEEARFIDGSTMSMRYVYF
;
A
#
# COMPACT_ATOMS: atom_id res chain seq x y z
N MET A 1 -12.40 -28.58 2.43
CA MET A 1 -13.63 -27.84 2.79
C MET A 1 -13.39 -26.83 3.91
N TRP A 2 -12.74 -27.19 5.03
CA TRP A 2 -12.44 -26.27 6.13
C TRP A 2 -11.53 -25.09 5.75
N ILE A 3 -10.42 -25.31 5.02
CA ILE A 3 -9.49 -24.25 4.57
C ILE A 3 -10.19 -23.16 3.71
N TRP A 4 -11.28 -23.52 3.00
CA TRP A 4 -12.03 -22.59 2.16
C TRP A 4 -12.97 -21.71 2.98
N CYS A 5 -13.69 -22.25 3.98
CA CYS A 5 -14.50 -21.44 4.91
C CYS A 5 -13.64 -20.46 5.73
N PHE A 6 -12.45 -20.88 6.17
CA PHE A 6 -11.54 -20.04 6.96
C PHE A 6 -11.04 -18.80 6.22
N ARG A 7 -10.71 -18.94 4.93
CA ARG A 7 -10.20 -17.83 4.14
C ARG A 7 -11.31 -16.83 3.74
N ILE A 8 -12.57 -17.26 3.71
CA ILE A 8 -13.73 -16.37 3.50
C ILE A 8 -13.97 -15.48 4.74
N GLN A 9 -13.84 -16.02 5.96
CA GLN A 9 -13.98 -15.22 7.19
C GLN A 9 -12.90 -14.14 7.32
N LEU A 10 -11.65 -14.44 6.94
CA LEU A 10 -10.56 -13.45 6.91
C LEU A 10 -10.85 -12.31 5.90
N PHE A 11 -11.38 -12.66 4.73
CA PHE A 11 -11.74 -11.71 3.69
C PHE A 11 -12.95 -10.83 4.09
N LEU A 12 -13.99 -11.44 4.64
CA LEU A 12 -15.16 -10.73 5.18
C LEU A 12 -14.80 -9.89 6.41
N GLY A 13 -13.86 -10.35 7.23
CA GLY A 13 -13.29 -9.60 8.34
C GLY A 13 -12.60 -8.33 7.85
N CYS A 14 -11.69 -8.44 6.87
CA CYS A 14 -11.04 -7.27 6.27
C CYS A 14 -12.05 -6.28 5.69
N LEU A 15 -13.05 -6.76 4.95
CA LEU A 15 -14.15 -5.94 4.41
C LEU A 15 -14.98 -5.26 5.51
N GLY A 16 -15.29 -6.00 6.57
CA GLY A 16 -16.01 -5.49 7.74
C GLY A 16 -15.21 -4.42 8.49
N PHE A 17 -13.89 -4.62 8.65
CA PHE A 17 -12.98 -3.64 9.25
C PHE A 17 -12.89 -2.38 8.39
N VAL A 18 -12.67 -2.49 7.08
CA VAL A 18 -12.64 -1.34 6.16
C VAL A 18 -13.91 -0.50 6.28
N ASN A 19 -15.09 -1.15 6.27
CA ASN A 19 -16.36 -0.44 6.45
C ASN A 19 -16.53 0.17 7.85
N ALA A 20 -16.04 -0.48 8.91
CA ALA A 20 -16.09 0.05 10.27
C ALA A 20 -15.22 1.30 10.48
N PHE A 21 -14.11 1.42 9.75
CA PHE A 21 -13.28 2.65 9.76
C PHE A 21 -13.94 3.82 8.99
N LYS A 22 -14.93 3.55 8.12
CA LYS A 22 -15.72 4.61 7.46
C LYS A 22 -16.74 5.26 8.39
N ASP A 23 -17.37 4.47 9.27
CA ASP A 23 -18.45 4.92 10.16
C ASP A 23 -17.97 5.50 11.52
N SER A 24 -16.73 5.98 11.59
CA SER A 24 -16.27 6.88 12.66
C SER A 24 -16.20 6.34 14.09
N SER A 25 -16.11 5.04 14.38
CA SER A 25 -15.90 4.58 15.78
C SER A 25 -14.52 4.02 16.09
N LEU A 26 -13.68 3.83 15.06
CA LEU A 26 -12.34 3.25 15.15
C LEU A 26 -11.25 4.16 14.56
N LEU A 27 -11.61 5.36 14.10
CA LEU A 27 -10.65 6.31 13.56
C LEU A 27 -9.57 6.63 14.61
N PRO A 28 -8.29 6.75 14.19
CA PRO A 28 -7.17 6.99 15.09
C PRO A 28 -7.37 8.20 16.01
N ASP A 29 -7.97 9.27 15.47
CA ASP A 29 -8.26 10.52 16.17
C ASP A 29 -9.23 10.34 17.36
N LEU A 30 -10.14 9.37 17.28
CA LEU A 30 -11.09 9.06 18.36
C LEU A 30 -10.45 8.22 19.47
N ILE A 31 -9.48 7.38 19.12
CA ILE A 31 -8.75 6.55 20.06
C ILE A 31 -7.72 7.39 20.81
N GLU A 32 -7.05 8.33 20.14
CA GLU A 32 -6.16 9.33 20.75
C GLU A 32 -6.91 10.19 21.81
N SER A 33 -8.18 10.53 21.54
CA SER A 33 -9.03 11.28 22.48
C SER A 33 -9.41 10.52 23.76
N SER A 34 -9.25 9.19 23.80
CA SER A 34 -9.65 8.34 24.93
C SER A 34 -8.56 8.17 26.02
N GLY A 35 -7.32 8.58 25.72
CA GLY A 35 -6.23 8.72 26.69
C GLY A 35 -5.69 7.43 27.34
N LYS A 36 -6.04 6.22 26.89
CA LYS A 36 -5.53 4.96 27.49
C LYS A 36 -5.13 3.83 26.56
N LYS A 37 -5.61 3.77 25.32
CA LYS A 37 -5.26 2.72 24.35
C LYS A 37 -5.05 3.33 22.96
N CYS A 38 -4.21 2.69 22.14
CA CYS A 38 -3.86 3.12 20.78
C CYS A 38 -3.61 1.91 19.87
N TRP A 39 -3.56 2.10 18.56
CA TRP A 39 -3.28 1.00 17.62
C TRP A 39 -1.84 0.52 17.70
N GLY A 40 -0.90 1.40 18.06
CA GLY A 40 0.51 1.07 18.21
C GLY A 40 1.42 1.63 17.12
N TYR A 41 0.84 2.29 16.10
CA TYR A 41 1.61 2.95 15.04
C TYR A 41 1.69 4.47 15.23
N GLU A 42 0.83 5.04 16.06
CA GLU A 42 0.76 6.46 16.36
C GLU A 42 2.01 6.91 17.13
N LYS A 43 2.45 8.14 16.89
CA LYS A 43 3.58 8.74 17.62
C LYS A 43 3.25 8.81 19.11
N GLY A 44 4.16 8.33 19.97
CA GLY A 44 3.97 8.33 21.42
C GLY A 44 3.14 7.16 21.96
N CYS A 45 2.64 6.26 21.10
CA CYS A 45 2.01 5.02 21.55
C CYS A 45 3.08 3.98 21.93
N SER A 46 3.19 3.68 23.23
CA SER A 46 4.01 2.57 23.70
C SER A 46 3.32 1.22 23.42
N PHE A 47 4.10 0.15 23.28
CA PHE A 47 3.54 -1.19 23.09
C PHE A 47 2.56 -1.57 24.23
N GLU A 48 2.84 -1.17 25.47
CA GLU A 48 1.95 -1.39 26.63
C GLU A 48 0.56 -0.77 26.47
N ASN A 49 0.49 0.37 25.78
CA ASN A 49 -0.77 1.06 25.51
C ASN A 49 -1.43 0.58 24.21
N SER A 50 -0.80 -0.32 23.45
CA SER A 50 -1.39 -0.84 22.22
C SER A 50 -2.56 -1.80 22.48
N TYR A 51 -3.53 -1.84 21.58
CA TYR A 51 -4.58 -2.87 21.59
C TYR A 51 -4.03 -4.30 21.39
N SER A 52 -2.82 -4.43 20.85
CA SER A 52 -2.13 -5.70 20.63
C SER A 52 -1.63 -6.31 21.93
N LYS A 53 -1.22 -5.49 22.92
CA LYS A 53 -0.62 -5.96 24.17
C LYS A 53 -1.48 -6.98 24.92
N ASP A 54 -2.77 -6.68 25.05
CA ASP A 54 -3.70 -7.49 25.86
C ASP A 54 -4.05 -8.81 25.18
N ARG A 55 -3.86 -8.89 23.85
CA ARG A 55 -4.28 -10.02 23.04
C ARG A 55 -3.14 -10.93 22.62
N LEU A 56 -2.00 -10.37 22.22
CA LEU A 56 -0.85 -11.11 21.74
C LEU A 56 -0.44 -12.19 22.76
N ARG A 57 -0.32 -13.42 22.29
CA ARG A 57 0.13 -14.56 23.10
C ARG A 57 1.38 -15.17 22.49
N CYS A 58 2.44 -15.29 23.29
CA CYS A 58 3.62 -16.07 22.95
C CYS A 58 3.72 -17.26 23.89
N HIS A 59 3.36 -18.43 23.39
CA HIS A 59 3.28 -19.68 24.16
C HIS A 59 4.58 -20.46 24.17
N LYS A 60 5.42 -20.27 23.15
CA LYS A 60 6.69 -20.99 22.99
C LYS A 60 7.82 -19.98 22.80
N PRO A 61 9.00 -20.19 23.41
CA PRO A 61 10.18 -19.39 23.13
C PRO A 61 10.52 -19.46 21.63
N SER A 62 10.91 -18.34 21.06
CA SER A 62 11.36 -18.31 19.67
C SER A 62 12.72 -18.98 19.50
N ARG A 63 12.93 -19.57 18.31
CA ARG A 63 14.23 -20.08 17.87
C ARG A 63 15.10 -19.00 17.21
N TRP A 64 14.57 -17.80 17.02
CA TRP A 64 15.28 -16.72 16.34
C TRP A 64 16.34 -16.10 17.25
N PRO A 65 17.58 -15.88 16.76
CA PRO A 65 18.66 -15.32 17.56
C PRO A 65 18.36 -13.94 18.16
N SER A 66 17.47 -13.17 17.52
CA SER A 66 17.05 -11.82 17.88
C SER A 66 15.90 -11.76 18.87
N ALA A 67 15.26 -12.88 19.22
CA ALA A 67 14.08 -12.93 20.09
C ALA A 67 14.32 -13.84 21.31
N ARG A 68 15.30 -13.45 22.13
CA ARG A 68 15.78 -14.28 23.26
C ARG A 68 14.90 -14.18 24.49
N THR A 69 14.29 -13.00 24.70
CA THR A 69 13.32 -12.80 25.78
C THR A 69 11.90 -12.86 25.23
N LYS A 70 10.92 -13.11 26.12
CA LYS A 70 9.50 -13.05 25.75
C LYS A 70 9.11 -11.67 25.24
N GLU A 71 9.69 -10.60 25.80
CA GLU A 71 9.43 -9.23 25.37
C GLU A 71 9.97 -8.97 23.96
N ASP A 72 11.22 -9.36 23.66
CA ASP A 72 11.78 -9.27 22.31
C ASP A 72 10.93 -10.01 21.29
N GLN A 73 10.43 -11.19 21.66
CA GLN A 73 9.58 -12.01 20.82
C GLN A 73 8.22 -11.35 20.54
N MET A 74 7.61 -10.75 21.57
CA MET A 74 6.35 -10.01 21.43
C MET A 74 6.52 -8.77 20.55
N ASN A 75 7.60 -8.02 20.75
CA ASN A 75 7.93 -6.84 19.95
C ASN A 75 8.19 -7.22 18.48
N ALA A 76 8.96 -8.29 18.24
CA ALA A 76 9.19 -8.80 16.89
C ALA A 76 7.89 -9.22 16.20
N PHE A 77 7.00 -9.94 16.89
CA PHE A 77 5.70 -10.32 16.33
C PHE A 77 4.86 -9.09 15.99
N PHE A 78 4.81 -8.11 16.91
CA PHE A 78 4.07 -6.86 16.71
C PHE A 78 4.57 -6.08 15.49
N ASP A 79 5.88 -6.00 15.32
CA ASP A 79 6.52 -5.32 14.19
C ASP A 79 6.35 -6.05 12.84
N GLN A 80 6.21 -7.38 12.85
CA GLN A 80 6.13 -8.19 11.64
C GLN A 80 4.69 -8.40 11.14
N ALA A 81 3.74 -8.52 12.07
CA ALA A 81 2.39 -9.02 11.78
C ALA A 81 1.26 -8.13 12.30
N ASP A 82 1.59 -7.04 12.96
CA ASP A 82 0.62 -6.13 13.57
C ASP A 82 0.91 -4.67 13.19
N PHE A 83 0.28 -3.71 13.88
CA PHE A 83 0.45 -2.27 13.62
C PHE A 83 1.90 -1.75 13.74
N GLY A 84 2.82 -2.50 14.35
CA GLY A 84 4.25 -2.19 14.31
C GLY A 84 4.81 -2.20 12.89
N TYR A 85 4.24 -3.02 12.00
CA TYR A 85 4.56 -3.02 10.57
C TYR A 85 4.25 -1.66 9.94
N VAL A 86 3.05 -1.12 10.20
CA VAL A 86 2.61 0.19 9.72
C VAL A 86 3.52 1.30 10.25
N ARG A 87 3.82 1.26 11.56
CA ARG A 87 4.72 2.21 12.22
C ARG A 87 6.06 2.34 11.51
N GLN A 88 6.74 1.21 11.26
CA GLN A 88 8.05 1.20 10.63
C GLN A 88 8.03 1.85 9.23
N ARG A 89 6.94 1.66 8.47
CA ARG A 89 6.80 2.30 7.15
C ARG A 89 6.63 3.80 7.28
N MET A 90 5.79 4.25 8.21
CA MET A 90 5.59 5.68 8.47
C MET A 90 6.88 6.37 8.95
N GLU A 91 7.67 5.72 9.79
CA GLU A 91 8.96 6.24 10.28
C GLU A 91 10.01 6.36 9.16
N SER A 92 9.93 5.52 8.12
CA SER A 92 10.83 5.57 6.95
C SER A 92 10.42 6.58 5.87
N MET A 93 9.29 7.26 6.04
CA MET A 93 8.76 8.20 5.03
C MET A 93 9.68 9.40 4.87
N GLN A 94 10.09 9.71 3.64
CA GLN A 94 10.88 10.90 3.33
C GLN A 94 10.42 11.57 2.03
N PRO A 95 10.40 12.91 1.98
CA PRO A 95 10.11 13.66 0.76
C PRO A 95 11.26 13.52 -0.23
N ILE A 96 10.91 13.17 -1.47
CA ILE A 96 11.81 13.10 -2.63
C ILE A 96 11.65 14.36 -3.49
N CYS A 97 10.42 14.85 -3.63
CA CYS A 97 10.07 16.09 -4.31
C CYS A 97 9.21 16.93 -3.38
N SER A 98 9.51 18.22 -3.24
CA SER A 98 8.72 19.12 -2.44
C SER A 98 8.55 20.48 -3.11
N SER A 99 7.38 21.07 -2.91
CA SER A 99 7.09 22.45 -3.26
C SER A 99 6.16 23.07 -2.22
N ASN A 100 6.43 24.34 -1.90
CA ASN A 100 5.58 25.15 -1.04
C ASN A 100 4.39 25.75 -1.80
N ARG A 101 4.39 25.65 -3.15
CA ARG A 101 3.30 26.10 -4.00
C ARG A 101 2.18 25.07 -4.01
N GLU A 102 0.93 25.54 -3.98
CA GLU A 102 -0.24 24.67 -4.13
C GLU A 102 -0.27 23.97 -5.50
N SER A 103 0.17 24.68 -6.55
CA SER A 103 0.35 24.14 -7.90
C SER A 103 1.61 23.30 -8.07
N GLY A 104 2.55 23.35 -7.13
CA GLY A 104 3.80 22.63 -7.19
C GLY A 104 3.63 21.15 -6.84
N ALA A 105 4.59 20.34 -7.27
CA ALA A 105 4.58 18.91 -7.04
C ALA A 105 5.11 18.53 -5.65
N PHE A 106 4.64 17.39 -5.17
CA PHE A 106 5.13 16.76 -3.96
C PHE A 106 5.15 15.24 -4.18
N LEU A 107 6.21 14.58 -3.73
CA LEU A 107 6.32 13.13 -3.69
C LEU A 107 7.11 12.75 -2.45
N GLU A 108 6.52 11.92 -1.61
CA GLU A 108 7.23 11.25 -0.53
C GLU A 108 6.97 9.74 -0.58
N CYS A 109 7.96 8.98 -0.16
CA CYS A 109 7.93 7.54 -0.19
C CYS A 109 8.50 6.95 1.08
N THR A 110 8.14 5.71 1.37
CA THR A 110 8.84 4.87 2.35
C THR A 110 10.13 4.33 1.75
N ASP A 111 10.91 3.61 2.55
CA ASP A 111 12.06 2.88 2.02
C ASP A 111 11.66 1.94 0.86
N HIS A 112 12.60 1.71 -0.06
CA HIS A 112 12.45 0.84 -1.22
C HIS A 112 11.30 1.22 -2.18
N LEU A 113 10.75 2.44 -2.07
CA LEU A 113 9.57 2.89 -2.84
C LEU A 113 8.37 1.93 -2.70
N ARG A 114 8.22 1.32 -1.52
CA ARG A 114 7.16 0.34 -1.23
C ARG A 114 5.78 0.95 -1.08
N PHE A 115 5.72 2.16 -0.51
CA PHE A 115 4.56 3.02 -0.50
C PHE A 115 5.02 4.43 -0.86
N CYS A 116 4.20 5.15 -1.63
CA CYS A 116 4.40 6.57 -1.90
C CYS A 116 3.06 7.30 -1.89
N ARG A 117 3.12 8.61 -1.63
CA ARG A 117 2.01 9.52 -1.91
C ARG A 117 2.55 10.79 -2.52
N GLY A 118 1.77 11.38 -3.43
CA GLY A 118 2.18 12.57 -4.16
C GLY A 118 1.02 13.49 -4.51
N ARG A 119 1.39 14.71 -4.89
CA ARG A 119 0.50 15.76 -5.36
C ARG A 119 1.05 16.39 -6.61
N ASN A 120 0.17 16.69 -7.56
CA ASN A 120 0.48 17.27 -8.88
C ASN A 120 1.58 16.49 -9.63
N ILE A 121 1.33 15.20 -9.87
CA ILE A 121 2.25 14.31 -10.60
C ILE A 121 1.71 14.05 -12.00
N LEU A 122 2.59 14.09 -13.01
CA LEU A 122 2.29 13.76 -14.40
C LEU A 122 2.92 12.41 -14.75
N PHE A 123 2.16 11.56 -15.44
CA PHE A 123 2.63 10.36 -16.14
C PHE A 123 2.31 10.49 -17.63
N ASP A 124 3.27 10.20 -18.50
CA ASP A 124 3.11 10.09 -19.94
C ASP A 124 3.10 8.62 -20.34
N PHE A 125 1.92 8.09 -20.69
CA PHE A 125 1.74 6.68 -21.02
C PHE A 125 2.02 6.36 -22.50
N LYS A 126 2.85 7.15 -23.20
CA LYS A 126 3.24 6.85 -24.59
C LYS A 126 3.96 5.51 -24.76
N SER A 127 4.61 4.98 -23.73
CA SER A 127 5.27 3.67 -23.77
C SER A 127 4.39 2.49 -23.34
N LEU A 128 3.12 2.74 -22.95
CA LEU A 128 2.22 1.67 -22.52
C LEU A 128 1.87 0.69 -23.64
N ASN A 129 1.68 1.14 -24.90
CA ASN A 129 1.40 0.27 -26.05
C ASN A 129 0.34 -0.82 -25.76
N ALA A 130 -0.83 -0.39 -25.28
CA ALA A 130 -1.81 -1.27 -24.63
C ALA A 130 -2.24 -2.44 -25.51
N LYS A 131 -2.38 -2.23 -26.83
CA LYS A 131 -2.87 -3.25 -27.79
C LYS A 131 -2.05 -4.55 -27.82
N ARG A 132 -0.74 -4.46 -27.57
CA ARG A 132 0.18 -5.61 -27.59
C ARG A 132 0.78 -5.88 -26.20
N SER A 133 0.25 -5.19 -25.19
CA SER A 133 0.82 -5.21 -23.86
C SER A 133 0.51 -6.53 -23.15
N LYS A 134 1.51 -7.00 -22.40
CA LYS A 134 1.46 -8.22 -21.59
C LYS A 134 1.28 -7.84 -20.13
N ARG A 135 0.76 -8.79 -19.35
CA ARG A 135 0.63 -8.65 -17.89
C ARG A 135 2.00 -8.56 -17.23
N TYR A 136 2.09 -7.83 -16.13
CA TYR A 136 3.28 -7.66 -15.27
C TYR A 136 4.47 -6.96 -15.94
N ARG A 137 4.20 -6.05 -16.89
CA ARG A 137 5.26 -5.21 -17.47
C ARG A 137 5.85 -4.24 -16.46
N ASP A 138 7.16 -4.15 -16.45
CA ASP A 138 8.00 -3.34 -15.58
C ASP A 138 8.73 -2.21 -16.33
N ASP A 139 8.37 -2.03 -17.61
CA ASP A 139 8.85 -1.04 -18.57
C ASP A 139 7.68 -0.16 -19.08
N VAL A 140 6.71 0.15 -18.22
CA VAL A 140 5.56 0.98 -18.61
C VAL A 140 5.95 2.46 -18.71
N ILE A 141 6.89 2.90 -17.87
CA ILE A 141 7.31 4.29 -17.70
C ILE A 141 8.82 4.41 -17.91
N HIS A 142 9.21 5.22 -18.89
CA HIS A 142 10.60 5.48 -19.26
C HIS A 142 11.08 6.87 -18.80
N GLU A 143 12.33 7.19 -19.11
CA GLU A 143 12.90 8.52 -18.89
C GLU A 143 12.08 9.58 -19.64
N GLY A 144 11.82 10.71 -18.99
CA GLY A 144 10.98 11.77 -19.54
C GLY A 144 9.46 11.49 -19.47
N GLU A 145 9.02 10.41 -18.83
CA GLU A 145 7.59 10.01 -18.79
C GLU A 145 6.93 10.16 -17.43
N VAL A 146 7.66 10.58 -16.40
CA VAL A 146 7.07 10.80 -15.07
C VAL A 146 7.78 11.95 -14.38
N GLY A 147 7.02 12.84 -13.75
CA GLY A 147 7.62 13.96 -13.05
C GLY A 147 6.63 14.92 -12.41
N GLY A 148 7.17 16.01 -11.86
CA GLY A 148 6.41 17.09 -11.26
C GLY A 148 7.18 18.41 -11.21
N ASP A 149 6.50 19.53 -11.04
CA ASP A 149 7.15 20.85 -10.86
C ASP A 149 7.49 21.09 -9.38
N CYS A 150 8.66 20.60 -8.93
CA CYS A 150 9.11 20.70 -7.54
C CYS A 150 10.00 21.94 -7.33
N ASP A 151 9.98 22.52 -6.13
CA ASP A 151 10.95 23.56 -5.73
C ASP A 151 12.28 22.91 -5.28
N SER A 152 12.20 21.70 -4.71
CA SER A 152 13.35 20.88 -4.31
C SER A 152 13.13 19.43 -4.76
N PHE A 153 14.15 18.83 -5.36
CA PHE A 153 14.11 17.45 -5.85
C PHE A 153 15.41 16.71 -5.48
N ASP A 154 15.27 15.62 -4.73
CA ASP A 154 16.36 14.77 -4.28
C ASP A 154 16.49 13.51 -5.17
N LYS A 155 17.19 13.68 -6.29
CA LYS A 155 17.47 12.60 -7.25
C LYS A 155 18.32 11.48 -6.65
N GLU A 156 19.20 11.80 -5.69
CA GLU A 156 20.07 10.81 -5.06
C GLU A 156 19.27 9.90 -4.13
N LEU A 157 18.36 10.46 -3.33
CA LEU A 157 17.46 9.70 -2.47
C LEU A 157 16.55 8.79 -3.28
N LEU A 158 15.96 9.30 -4.38
CA LEU A 158 15.15 8.49 -5.29
C LEU A 158 15.94 7.29 -5.83
N ARG A 159 17.17 7.53 -6.31
CA ARG A 159 18.05 6.48 -6.81
C ARG A 159 18.40 5.46 -5.73
N LYS A 160 18.71 5.92 -4.51
CA LYS A 160 19.04 5.05 -3.37
C LYS A 160 17.86 4.17 -2.95
N ARG A 161 16.64 4.71 -2.96
CA ARG A 161 15.40 3.98 -2.60
C ARG A 161 14.85 3.12 -3.73
N SER A 162 15.38 3.24 -4.94
CA SER A 162 15.03 2.39 -6.08
C SER A 162 15.85 1.09 -6.10
N ASP A 163 16.26 0.59 -4.94
CA ASP A 163 17.16 -0.55 -4.77
C ASP A 163 16.44 -1.91 -4.81
N GLU A 164 15.14 -1.95 -4.55
CA GLU A 164 14.28 -3.11 -4.80
C GLU A 164 13.34 -2.80 -5.97
N LYS A 165 13.53 -3.48 -7.12
CA LYS A 165 12.73 -3.30 -8.33
C LYS A 165 12.13 -4.64 -8.76
N SER A 166 10.81 -4.76 -8.60
CA SER A 166 10.01 -5.85 -9.14
C SER A 166 8.54 -5.44 -9.14
N TYR A 167 7.79 -5.89 -10.15
CA TYR A 167 6.42 -5.43 -10.42
C TYR A 167 5.50 -5.40 -9.18
N LEU A 168 5.55 -6.41 -8.31
CA LEU A 168 4.73 -6.51 -7.08
C LEU A 168 5.50 -6.28 -5.77
N GLN A 169 6.75 -5.82 -5.84
CA GLN A 169 7.57 -5.55 -4.65
C GLN A 169 7.63 -4.07 -4.31
N SER A 170 7.65 -3.19 -5.32
CA SER A 170 7.73 -1.75 -5.14
C SER A 170 7.18 -0.99 -6.35
N TRP A 171 7.13 0.34 -6.20
CA TRP A 171 6.87 1.29 -7.29
C TRP A 171 8.15 1.79 -7.97
N GLY A 172 9.27 1.09 -7.75
CA GLY A 172 10.57 1.50 -8.26
C GLY A 172 10.64 1.55 -9.78
N HIS A 173 9.95 0.67 -10.50
CA HIS A 173 9.94 0.70 -11.97
C HIS A 173 9.22 1.94 -12.52
N GLU A 174 8.15 2.37 -11.85
CA GLU A 174 7.31 3.49 -12.28
C GLU A 174 7.88 4.84 -11.85
N LEU A 175 8.64 4.90 -10.75
CA LEU A 175 9.09 6.15 -10.15
C LEU A 175 10.61 6.40 -10.30
N THR A 176 11.42 5.40 -10.65
CA THR A 176 12.88 5.59 -10.77
C THR A 176 13.27 6.65 -11.81
N ASN A 177 12.39 6.93 -12.76
CA ASN A 177 12.58 7.91 -13.83
C ASN A 177 11.93 9.27 -13.52
N PHE A 178 11.50 9.50 -12.27
CA PHE A 178 10.90 10.76 -11.86
C PHE A 178 11.85 11.93 -12.06
N GLU A 179 11.35 12.98 -12.69
CA GLU A 179 12.08 14.22 -12.94
C GLU A 179 11.33 15.44 -12.41
N SER A 180 12.08 16.53 -12.20
CA SER A 180 11.50 17.81 -11.81
C SER A 180 11.73 18.88 -12.88
N SER A 181 10.64 19.44 -13.40
CA SER A 181 10.65 20.53 -14.39
C SER A 181 9.26 21.16 -14.48
N SER A 182 9.19 22.42 -14.93
CA SER A 182 7.93 23.11 -15.20
C SER A 182 7.11 22.48 -16.33
N GLU A 183 7.73 21.65 -17.18
CA GLU A 183 7.04 20.86 -18.21
C GLU A 183 6.12 19.78 -17.63
N TYR A 184 6.34 19.40 -16.37
CA TYR A 184 5.50 18.46 -15.63
C TYR A 184 4.42 19.15 -14.79
N ALA A 185 4.26 20.48 -14.88
CA ALA A 185 3.23 21.19 -14.16
C ALA A 185 1.82 20.70 -14.57
N VAL A 186 0.98 20.38 -13.58
CA VAL A 186 -0.38 19.87 -13.83
C VAL A 186 -1.30 21.01 -14.26
N THR A 187 -1.49 21.11 -15.58
CA THR A 187 -2.28 22.13 -16.28
C THR A 187 -2.99 21.50 -17.48
N ASP A 188 -4.06 22.11 -17.96
CA ASP A 188 -4.80 21.66 -19.17
C ASP A 188 -3.94 21.66 -20.44
N LYS A 189 -2.81 22.38 -20.43
CA LYS A 189 -1.84 22.39 -21.53
C LYS A 189 -0.95 21.14 -21.53
N ASN A 190 -0.61 20.63 -20.35
CA ASN A 190 0.34 19.54 -20.19
C ASN A 190 -0.33 18.17 -20.03
N CYS A 191 -1.61 18.15 -19.68
CA CYS A 191 -2.35 16.94 -19.33
C CYS A 191 -3.53 16.74 -20.29
N ASP A 192 -3.66 15.54 -20.86
CA ASP A 192 -4.86 15.14 -21.60
C ASP A 192 -5.99 14.75 -20.65
N ILE A 193 -5.63 14.20 -19.47
CA ILE A 193 -6.56 13.81 -18.41
C ILE A 193 -6.01 14.32 -17.09
N ILE A 194 -6.86 14.94 -16.28
CA ILE A 194 -6.55 15.32 -14.90
C ILE A 194 -7.51 14.59 -13.97
N TYR A 195 -6.95 13.74 -13.11
CA TYR A 195 -7.67 13.16 -11.98
C TYR A 195 -7.68 14.17 -10.83
N GLU A 196 -8.81 14.87 -10.69
CA GLU A 196 -9.02 15.88 -9.64
C GLU A 196 -9.26 15.25 -8.26
N ARG A 197 -9.93 14.08 -8.20
CA ARG A 197 -10.12 13.35 -6.95
C ARG A 197 -8.83 12.61 -6.54
N PRO A 198 -8.62 12.35 -5.23
CA PRO A 198 -7.54 11.48 -4.80
C PRO A 198 -7.62 10.14 -5.50
N THR A 199 -6.50 9.70 -6.07
CA THR A 199 -6.45 8.50 -6.90
C THR A 199 -5.50 7.46 -6.33
N ILE A 200 -5.95 6.21 -6.27
CA ILE A 200 -5.14 5.06 -5.89
C ILE A 200 -4.69 4.35 -7.16
N LEU A 201 -3.38 4.28 -7.40
CA LEU A 201 -2.82 3.45 -8.46
C LEU A 201 -2.55 2.07 -7.88
N PHE A 202 -3.20 1.02 -8.38
CA PHE A 202 -3.14 -0.29 -7.73
C PHE A 202 -2.66 -1.39 -8.66
N LYS A 203 -1.59 -2.11 -8.27
CA LYS A 203 -1.12 -3.32 -8.96
C LYS A 203 -1.66 -4.56 -8.25
N LEU A 204 -2.30 -5.43 -9.00
CA LEU A 204 -2.86 -6.69 -8.49
C LEU A 204 -1.86 -7.83 -8.63
N ASP A 205 -1.79 -8.67 -7.60
CA ASP A 205 -0.98 -9.87 -7.65
C ASP A 205 -1.52 -10.87 -8.67
N ALA A 206 -2.71 -11.42 -8.43
CA ALA A 206 -3.35 -12.33 -9.37
C ALA A 206 -4.86 -12.45 -9.12
N SER A 207 -5.63 -12.44 -10.20
CA SER A 207 -7.10 -12.50 -10.15
C SER A 207 -7.68 -13.92 -10.10
N VAL A 208 -6.84 -14.94 -9.93
CA VAL A 208 -7.22 -16.37 -10.07
C VAL A 208 -7.55 -17.06 -8.75
N ASN A 209 -7.18 -16.47 -7.60
CA ASN A 209 -7.36 -17.10 -6.29
C ASN A 209 -7.62 -16.04 -5.21
N MET A 210 -8.56 -16.35 -4.32
CA MET A 210 -8.88 -15.55 -3.14
C MET A 210 -7.68 -15.22 -2.26
N TYR A 211 -6.65 -16.08 -2.18
CA TYR A 211 -5.45 -15.79 -1.38
C TYR A 211 -4.67 -14.58 -1.92
N HIS A 212 -4.53 -14.45 -3.23
CA HIS A 212 -3.85 -13.31 -3.84
C HIS A 212 -4.65 -12.02 -3.60
N HIS A 213 -5.96 -12.06 -3.80
CA HIS A 213 -6.84 -10.93 -3.47
C HIS A 213 -6.78 -10.54 -2.00
N PHE A 214 -6.75 -11.52 -1.09
CA PHE A 214 -6.61 -11.24 0.34
C PHE A 214 -5.30 -10.48 0.60
N CYS A 215 -4.17 -10.92 0.05
CA CYS A 215 -2.90 -10.20 0.18
C CYS A 215 -2.96 -8.80 -0.45
N ASP A 216 -3.58 -8.64 -1.62
CA ASP A 216 -3.76 -7.35 -2.28
C ASP A 216 -4.54 -6.36 -1.39
N PHE A 217 -5.74 -6.74 -0.95
CA PHE A 217 -6.63 -5.84 -0.20
C PHE A 217 -6.16 -5.58 1.22
N ILE A 218 -5.43 -6.51 1.85
CA ILE A 218 -4.81 -6.24 3.15
C ILE A 218 -3.71 -5.19 3.04
N ASN A 219 -2.87 -5.27 2.01
CA ASN A 219 -1.82 -4.28 1.81
C ASN A 219 -2.43 -2.92 1.41
N LEU A 220 -3.54 -2.91 0.67
CA LEU A 220 -4.32 -1.69 0.44
C LEU A 220 -4.88 -1.10 1.75
N PHE A 221 -5.46 -1.95 2.60
CA PHE A 221 -5.98 -1.53 3.91
C PHE A 221 -4.87 -0.96 4.81
N ALA A 222 -3.73 -1.64 4.90
CA ALA A 222 -2.54 -1.13 5.62
C ALA A 222 -2.08 0.23 5.09
N SER A 223 -2.14 0.41 3.77
CA SER A 223 -1.76 1.65 3.09
C SER A 223 -2.64 2.84 3.50
N GLN A 224 -3.91 2.63 3.86
CA GLN A 224 -4.78 3.70 4.36
C GLN A 224 -4.31 4.27 5.70
N PHE A 225 -3.79 3.43 6.60
CA PHE A 225 -3.17 3.90 7.85
C PHE A 225 -1.92 4.73 7.57
N ILE A 226 -1.07 4.28 6.65
CA ILE A 226 0.15 5.01 6.26
C ILE A 226 -0.21 6.35 5.60
N ASN A 227 -1.23 6.35 4.75
CA ASN A 227 -1.68 7.55 4.06
C ASN A 227 -2.38 8.55 4.99
N GLY A 228 -2.98 8.06 6.09
CA GLY A 228 -3.71 8.86 7.07
C GLY A 228 -5.14 9.21 6.64
N THR A 229 -5.72 8.47 5.70
CA THR A 229 -7.11 8.70 5.23
C THR A 229 -7.80 7.39 4.86
N PHE A 230 -9.09 7.31 5.20
CA PHE A 230 -9.99 6.15 4.98
C PHE A 230 -11.21 6.52 4.14
N ASN A 231 -11.15 7.65 3.42
CA ASN A 231 -12.23 8.12 2.56
C ASN A 231 -12.41 7.19 1.34
N ASP A 232 -13.66 6.92 0.95
CA ASP A 232 -14.00 6.15 -0.25
C ASP A 232 -14.43 7.02 -1.45
N ASP A 233 -14.40 8.35 -1.31
CA ASP A 233 -14.49 9.31 -2.40
C ASP A 233 -13.15 9.46 -3.14
N VAL A 234 -12.65 8.35 -3.66
CA VAL A 234 -11.36 8.23 -4.33
C VAL A 234 -11.51 7.49 -5.65
N ASP A 235 -10.73 7.87 -6.65
CA ASP A 235 -10.62 7.09 -7.88
C ASP A 235 -9.64 5.94 -7.68
N ILE A 236 -9.87 4.82 -8.37
CA ILE A 236 -8.93 3.70 -8.41
C ILE A 236 -8.56 3.48 -9.87
N VAL A 237 -7.26 3.47 -10.16
CA VAL A 237 -6.74 3.04 -11.47
C VAL A 237 -6.07 1.70 -11.26
N TRP A 238 -6.61 0.67 -11.92
CA TRP A 238 -5.94 -0.63 -11.98
C TRP A 238 -4.73 -0.53 -12.88
N TRP A 239 -3.55 -0.68 -12.32
CA TRP A 239 -2.27 -0.77 -13.03
C TRP A 239 -2.12 -2.15 -13.70
N GLU A 240 -3.15 -2.62 -14.40
CA GLU A 240 -3.12 -3.86 -15.19
C GLU A 240 -2.60 -3.55 -16.59
N THR A 241 -1.48 -4.18 -16.92
CA THR A 241 -0.75 -3.95 -18.18
C THR A 241 -1.19 -4.89 -19.29
N HIS A 242 -2.00 -5.92 -19.00
CA HIS A 242 -2.49 -6.82 -20.03
C HIS A 242 -3.44 -6.11 -21.01
N SER A 243 -3.29 -6.38 -22.30
CA SER A 243 -4.09 -5.79 -23.39
C SER A 243 -5.61 -5.98 -23.27
N THR A 244 -6.08 -6.96 -22.50
CA THR A 244 -7.51 -7.19 -22.25
C THR A 244 -8.03 -6.47 -21.01
N GLY A 245 -7.22 -5.65 -20.37
CA GLY A 245 -7.57 -4.98 -19.12
C GLY A 245 -7.72 -5.92 -17.94
N TYR A 246 -8.43 -5.43 -16.92
CA TYR A 246 -8.62 -6.13 -15.65
C TYR A 246 -9.59 -7.29 -15.82
N GLN A 247 -9.16 -8.48 -15.41
CA GLN A 247 -9.98 -9.68 -15.44
C GLN A 247 -10.11 -10.27 -14.06
N ASP A 248 -11.20 -9.96 -13.36
CA ASP A 248 -11.57 -10.61 -12.10
C ASP A 248 -13.08 -10.89 -12.10
N ARG A 249 -13.42 -12.17 -12.12
CA ARG A 249 -14.81 -12.64 -12.18
C ARG A 249 -15.44 -12.78 -10.81
N TYR A 250 -14.66 -12.79 -9.73
CA TYR A 250 -15.12 -13.29 -8.43
C TYR A 250 -15.01 -12.25 -7.32
N PHE A 251 -13.99 -11.38 -7.34
CA PHE A 251 -13.66 -10.49 -6.23
C PHE A 251 -13.78 -9.00 -6.59
N GLY A 252 -14.27 -8.67 -7.79
CA GLY A 252 -14.45 -7.29 -8.22
C GLY A 252 -15.40 -6.47 -7.34
N ALA A 253 -16.30 -7.12 -6.61
CA ALA A 253 -17.18 -6.45 -5.65
C ALA A 253 -16.42 -5.82 -4.46
N THR A 254 -15.23 -6.32 -4.14
CA THR A 254 -14.41 -5.85 -3.00
C THR A 254 -13.91 -4.43 -3.18
N TRP A 255 -13.77 -3.97 -4.42
CA TRP A 255 -13.42 -2.58 -4.72
C TRP A 255 -14.38 -1.56 -4.11
N LYS A 256 -15.66 -1.93 -3.93
CA LYS A 256 -16.68 -1.08 -3.31
C LYS A 256 -16.41 -0.76 -1.84
N ALA A 257 -15.57 -1.55 -1.17
CA ALA A 257 -15.11 -1.23 0.17
C ALA A 257 -14.08 -0.10 0.19
N PHE A 258 -13.35 0.13 -0.90
CA PHE A 258 -12.29 1.14 -0.97
C PHE A 258 -12.68 2.37 -1.77
N SER A 259 -13.65 2.26 -2.67
CA SER A 259 -14.14 3.39 -3.47
C SER A 259 -15.63 3.24 -3.77
N LYS A 260 -16.35 4.37 -3.73
CA LYS A 260 -17.73 4.47 -4.25
C LYS A 260 -17.79 4.65 -5.77
N HIS A 261 -16.64 4.88 -6.41
CA HIS A 261 -16.49 5.09 -7.84
C HIS A 261 -16.06 3.82 -8.57
N ALA A 262 -16.41 3.72 -9.85
CA ALA A 262 -15.96 2.62 -10.68
C ALA A 262 -14.45 2.76 -10.98
N PRO A 263 -13.65 1.69 -10.82
CA PRO A 263 -12.23 1.75 -11.16
C PRO A 263 -12.00 1.95 -12.67
N HIS A 264 -10.88 2.60 -12.98
CA HIS A 264 -10.40 2.87 -14.33
C HIS A 264 -9.33 1.87 -14.75
N GLU A 265 -9.32 1.47 -16.02
CA GLU A 265 -8.27 0.60 -16.56
C GLU A 265 -7.08 1.41 -17.07
N LEU A 266 -5.86 0.99 -16.74
CA LEU A 266 -4.63 1.58 -17.26
C LEU A 266 -4.61 1.61 -18.80
N ILE A 267 -5.11 0.57 -19.46
CA ILE A 267 -5.14 0.50 -20.93
C ILE A 267 -5.98 1.61 -21.59
N SER A 268 -6.92 2.22 -20.86
CA SER A 268 -7.71 3.37 -21.35
C SER A 268 -6.91 4.68 -21.38
N LEU A 269 -5.74 4.68 -20.74
CA LEU A 269 -4.82 5.80 -20.61
C LEU A 269 -3.66 5.72 -21.62
N ASP A 270 -3.63 4.71 -22.49
CA ASP A 270 -2.57 4.53 -23.49
C ASP A 270 -2.40 5.78 -24.37
N GLN A 271 -1.14 6.18 -24.60
CA GLN A 271 -0.77 7.35 -25.38
C GLN A 271 -1.25 8.70 -24.83
N LYS A 272 -1.57 8.78 -23.53
CA LYS A 272 -2.02 10.02 -22.89
C LYS A 272 -1.04 10.50 -21.83
N ARG A 273 -0.94 11.81 -21.71
CA ARG A 273 -0.37 12.51 -20.55
C ARG A 273 -1.46 12.63 -19.49
N VAL A 274 -1.31 11.89 -18.40
CA VAL A 274 -2.28 11.79 -17.32
C VAL A 274 -1.69 12.40 -16.06
N CYS A 275 -2.44 13.32 -15.47
CA CYS A 275 -2.03 14.03 -14.28
C CYS A 275 -2.93 13.67 -13.10
N PHE A 276 -2.32 13.59 -11.93
CA PHE A 276 -3.01 13.31 -10.68
C PHE A 276 -2.80 14.48 -9.73
N ARG A 277 -3.90 15.11 -9.29
CA ARG A 277 -3.83 16.13 -8.24
C ARG A 277 -3.34 15.53 -6.93
N ASN A 278 -3.86 14.36 -6.58
CA ASN A 278 -3.44 13.59 -5.42
C ASN A 278 -3.37 12.12 -5.81
N VAL A 279 -2.26 11.46 -5.51
CA VAL A 279 -2.04 10.06 -5.87
C VAL A 279 -1.44 9.28 -4.71
N MET A 280 -1.95 8.07 -4.49
CA MET A 280 -1.41 7.10 -3.55
C MET A 280 -0.92 5.87 -4.32
N PHE A 281 0.30 5.45 -4.00
CA PHE A 281 0.95 4.23 -4.44
C PHE A 281 1.03 3.29 -3.23
N PRO A 282 0.06 2.36 -3.08
CA PRO A 282 -0.06 1.51 -1.90
C PRO A 282 1.06 0.48 -1.80
N LEU A 283 1.18 -0.12 -0.62
CA LEU A 283 1.93 -1.34 -0.41
C LEU A 283 1.45 -2.45 -1.35
N LEU A 284 2.37 -3.28 -1.81
CA LEU A 284 2.13 -4.35 -2.78
C LEU A 284 2.25 -5.74 -2.15
N ALA A 285 1.49 -6.70 -2.66
CA ALA A 285 1.32 -8.01 -2.03
C ALA A 285 2.60 -8.84 -1.88
N ARG A 286 3.60 -8.66 -2.76
CA ARG A 286 4.82 -9.51 -2.79
C ARG A 286 6.08 -8.83 -2.27
N GLN A 287 5.94 -7.71 -1.55
CA GLN A 287 7.05 -7.02 -0.89
C GLN A 287 7.97 -7.98 -0.14
N ARG A 288 9.28 -7.73 -0.21
CA ARG A 288 10.22 -8.40 0.68
C ARG A 288 9.91 -7.96 2.11
N PHE A 289 9.77 -8.92 3.02
CA PHE A 289 9.33 -8.66 4.39
C PHE A 289 7.99 -7.90 4.45
N GLY A 290 7.06 -8.23 3.53
CA GLY A 290 5.71 -7.68 3.45
C GLY A 290 4.69 -8.44 4.30
N LEU A 291 3.44 -7.98 4.32
CA LEU A 291 2.37 -8.66 5.05
C LEU A 291 1.86 -9.89 4.26
N TYR A 292 1.67 -11.00 4.97
CA TYR A 292 1.11 -12.29 4.52
C TYR A 292 1.86 -13.12 3.46
N TYR A 293 2.33 -12.54 2.36
CA TYR A 293 2.97 -13.33 1.30
C TYR A 293 4.42 -13.68 1.66
N ASN A 294 5.20 -12.68 2.07
CA ASN A 294 6.63 -12.81 2.43
C ASN A 294 6.89 -12.31 3.86
N MET A 295 5.95 -12.58 4.77
CA MET A 295 6.00 -12.09 6.14
C MET A 295 7.01 -12.90 6.96
N PRO A 296 8.03 -12.24 7.57
CA PRO A 296 9.06 -12.93 8.33
C PRO A 296 8.56 -13.23 9.74
N LEU A 297 7.51 -14.04 9.88
CA LEU A 297 6.81 -14.21 11.15
C LEU A 297 7.66 -14.98 12.18
N ILE A 298 7.86 -14.37 13.34
CA ILE A 298 8.49 -14.98 14.52
C ILE A 298 7.66 -16.19 14.98
N ASP A 299 8.35 -17.28 15.33
CA ASP A 299 7.68 -18.49 15.79
C ASP A 299 7.18 -18.34 17.23
N GLY A 300 6.13 -19.09 17.57
CA GLY A 300 5.67 -19.22 18.97
C GLY A 300 4.72 -18.13 19.47
N CYS A 301 4.38 -17.14 18.64
CA CYS A 301 3.39 -16.10 18.95
C CYS A 301 2.17 -16.13 18.01
N GLU A 302 1.04 -15.66 18.50
CA GLU A 302 -0.24 -15.60 17.79
C GLU A 302 -1.13 -14.43 18.27
N GLU A 303 -2.29 -14.28 17.63
CA GLU A 303 -3.32 -13.27 17.92
C GLU A 303 -2.96 -11.80 17.62
N ALA A 304 -2.50 -11.52 16.40
CA ALA A 304 -2.37 -10.14 15.91
C ALA A 304 -3.72 -9.39 15.95
N ARG A 305 -3.68 -8.07 16.16
CA ARG A 305 -4.85 -7.18 16.09
C ARG A 305 -5.14 -6.68 14.68
N PHE A 306 -4.12 -6.49 13.86
CA PHE A 306 -4.23 -5.97 12.51
C PHE A 306 -5.28 -6.71 11.64
N ILE A 307 -5.39 -8.03 11.79
CA ILE A 307 -6.58 -8.81 11.41
C ILE A 307 -6.94 -9.68 12.60
N ASP A 308 -8.21 -9.73 13.00
CA ASP A 308 -8.72 -10.54 14.10
C ASP A 308 -8.09 -11.96 14.13
N GLY A 309 -7.11 -12.13 15.02
CA GLY A 309 -6.20 -13.28 15.03
C GLY A 309 -6.73 -14.58 15.62
N SER A 310 -8.04 -14.71 15.89
CA SER A 310 -8.62 -16.03 16.24
C SER A 310 -8.48 -17.07 15.11
N THR A 311 -8.08 -16.62 13.91
CA THR A 311 -7.95 -17.43 12.69
C THR A 311 -6.54 -17.52 12.09
N MET A 312 -5.50 -16.97 12.74
CA MET A 312 -4.15 -16.85 12.14
C MET A 312 -3.16 -17.95 12.51
N SER A 313 -3.62 -19.20 12.69
CA SER A 313 -2.71 -20.36 12.63
C SER A 313 -2.42 -20.70 11.17
N MET A 314 -1.65 -19.86 10.48
CA MET A 314 -0.93 -20.31 9.30
C MET A 314 0.22 -21.20 9.79
N ARG A 315 -0.07 -22.49 10.00
CA ARG A 315 0.99 -23.49 10.05
C ARG A 315 1.79 -23.33 8.76
N TYR A 316 3.07 -22.98 8.90
CA TYR A 316 4.07 -22.92 7.85
C TYR A 316 3.79 -23.99 6.78
N VAL A 317 3.34 -23.56 5.61
CA VAL A 317 3.54 -24.34 4.40
C VAL A 317 4.94 -23.95 3.95
N TYR A 318 5.93 -24.66 4.46
CA TYR A 318 7.25 -24.67 3.86
C TYR A 318 7.07 -25.07 2.39
N PHE A 319 7.52 -24.22 1.47
CA PHE A 319 7.90 -24.67 0.12
C PHE A 319 9.37 -25.08 0.16
#